data_AF-A0A819MEK0-F1
#
_entry.id   AF-A0A819MEK0-F1
#
_cell.length_a   1.000
_cell.length_b   1.000
_cell.length_c   1.000
_cell.angle_alpha   90.00
_cell.angle_beta   90.00
_cell.angle_gamma   90.00
#
_symmetry.space_group_name_H-M   'P 1'
#
loop_
_entity.id
_entity.type
_entity.pdbx_description
1 polymer ?
#
loop_
_entity_poly.entity_id
_entity_poly.type
_entity_poly.pdbx_seq_one_letter_code
_entity_poly.pdbx_strand_id
1 'polypeptide(L)'
;YLTMVSLDRVSDLASITTEEDMKNDEELLQPLDRSIEEYAYWEQQIDAVQTLLVGKRIMNVHMLRKGIESIDKSIYNKLSYYERWAISIAKRCLESGILTQEDLNKKYGPPLHSTDEQLFHVGDKVRVHHENYATRWIKPHLRTPGYLYGKVGIIERCCGSYPNPEYFAYDNTDNTTVHHQPLYRVRFNQKYIWNHYEGNANDTIDVEIYQHWLMPASEPCAPTEKDEDEGCHKHDVDHQHKDHDHDHDHDHMHEARAIIEQTAVDREGTPLPAQHLSESLVSALIDKNIINREELRKQIETNQMAGVEQRGANIVVEAWLNPEFKERLLKDGTNTIMEFLKLDKIKNDLVVVENTDKIHNLIVCTLCSCYPRQLLGIPPGWYKSRSYRVRAPRNPRSILKEFGTILPNDMKIQICDSTADLRYLVIPRRPENTENWSREQLLSIVTRDSMVGVCDITL
;
A
#
# COMPACT_ATOMS: atom_id res chain seq x y z
N TYR A 1 8.95 31.94 -28.33
CA TYR A 1 9.29 30.70 -29.08
C TYR A 1 8.77 29.46 -28.36
N LEU A 2 7.53 29.50 -27.84
CA LEU A 2 6.89 28.40 -27.09
C LEU A 2 5.47 28.11 -27.63
N THR A 3 5.24 28.45 -28.89
CA THR A 3 3.97 28.25 -29.60
C THR A 3 4.33 27.96 -31.05
N MET A 4 4.60 26.69 -31.37
CA MET A 4 4.62 26.07 -32.71
C MET A 4 5.31 24.70 -32.68
N VAL A 5 4.94 23.81 -31.74
CA VAL A 5 5.13 22.37 -31.96
C VAL A 5 3.77 21.83 -32.32
N SER A 6 3.50 21.95 -33.63
CA SER A 6 2.33 21.49 -34.36
C SER A 6 1.91 20.07 -33.97
N LEU A 7 0.59 19.91 -33.87
CA LEU A 7 -0.31 18.75 -33.86
C LEU A 7 0.02 17.53 -34.77
N ASP A 8 1.26 17.34 -35.25
CA ASP A 8 1.64 16.26 -36.18
C ASP A 8 2.33 15.05 -35.52
N ARG A 9 2.01 14.74 -34.27
CA ARG A 9 2.51 13.52 -33.62
C ARG A 9 1.37 12.77 -32.98
N VAL A 10 0.67 11.96 -33.77
CA VAL A 10 0.31 10.55 -33.54
C VAL A 10 -0.60 10.12 -34.71
N SER A 11 -0.04 9.74 -35.85
CA SER A 11 -0.78 9.01 -36.90
C SER A 11 -0.58 7.50 -36.83
N ASP A 12 0.32 7.03 -35.95
CA ASP A 12 0.83 5.64 -36.00
C ASP A 12 0.41 4.77 -34.81
N LEU A 13 -0.52 5.24 -33.96
CA LEU A 13 -1.21 4.34 -33.03
C LEU A 13 -2.32 3.62 -33.81
N ALA A 14 -1.95 2.53 -34.47
CA ALA A 14 -2.89 1.69 -35.19
C ALA A 14 -4.07 1.27 -34.27
N SER A 15 -5.28 1.54 -34.77
CA SER A 15 -6.64 1.24 -34.29
C SER A 15 -7.30 2.24 -33.33
N ILE A 16 -7.48 3.49 -33.79
CA ILE A 16 -8.49 4.43 -33.27
C ILE A 16 -9.86 3.97 -33.78
N THR A 17 -10.75 3.51 -32.90
CA THR A 17 -12.13 3.14 -33.31
C THR A 17 -13.22 3.89 -32.55
N THR A 18 -12.90 4.64 -31.48
CA THR A 18 -13.89 5.38 -30.68
C THR A 18 -13.39 6.73 -30.14
N GLU A 19 -14.29 7.65 -29.82
CA GLU A 19 -13.99 8.94 -29.15
C GLU A 19 -13.37 8.75 -27.75
N GLU A 20 -13.61 7.61 -27.10
CA GLU A 20 -13.06 7.25 -25.79
C GLU A 20 -11.57 6.86 -25.89
N ASP A 21 -11.13 6.29 -27.02
CA ASP A 21 -9.71 6.04 -27.30
C ASP A 21 -8.93 7.35 -27.48
N MET A 22 -9.55 8.40 -28.04
CA MET A 22 -8.93 9.72 -28.24
C MET A 22 -8.62 10.43 -26.90
N LYS A 23 -9.54 10.38 -25.92
CA LYS A 23 -9.28 10.92 -24.57
C LYS A 23 -8.21 10.15 -23.81
N ASN A 24 -8.16 8.82 -23.97
CA ASN A 24 -7.15 7.97 -23.35
C ASN A 24 -5.73 8.21 -23.92
N ASP A 25 -5.61 8.76 -25.12
CA ASP A 25 -4.33 9.10 -25.74
C ASP A 25 -3.79 10.47 -25.28
N GLU A 26 -4.64 11.46 -24.96
CA GLU A 26 -4.17 12.73 -24.39
C GLU A 26 -3.44 12.54 -23.04
N GLU A 27 -3.91 11.61 -22.20
CA GLU A 27 -3.27 11.26 -20.93
C GLU A 27 -1.94 10.52 -21.15
N LEU A 28 -1.84 9.67 -22.18
CA LEU A 28 -0.58 9.02 -22.55
C LEU A 28 0.46 10.05 -23.02
N LEU A 29 0.03 11.12 -23.68
CA LEU A 29 0.90 12.16 -24.23
C LEU A 29 1.42 13.16 -23.19
N GLN A 30 0.94 13.10 -21.95
CA GLN A 30 1.50 13.89 -20.86
C GLN A 30 2.96 13.49 -20.55
N PRO A 31 3.81 14.43 -20.12
CA PRO A 31 5.15 14.11 -19.64
C PRO A 31 5.09 13.06 -18.53
N LEU A 32 6.05 12.13 -18.53
CA LEU A 32 6.14 11.16 -17.43
C LEU A 32 6.39 11.86 -16.10
N ASP A 33 5.54 11.56 -15.12
CA ASP A 33 5.80 11.94 -13.74
C ASP A 33 6.98 11.13 -13.20
N ARG A 34 8.05 11.85 -12.87
CA ARG A 34 9.33 11.29 -12.37
C ARG A 34 9.56 11.61 -10.90
N SER A 35 8.53 12.12 -10.21
CA SER A 35 8.59 12.33 -8.77
C SER A 35 8.93 11.03 -8.04
N ILE A 36 9.60 11.17 -6.90
CA ILE A 36 9.86 10.02 -6.03
C ILE A 36 8.52 9.65 -5.40
N GLU A 37 8.00 8.47 -5.76
CA GLU A 37 6.83 7.91 -5.10
C GLU A 37 7.22 7.46 -3.69
N GLU A 38 6.66 8.12 -2.69
CA GLU A 38 6.67 7.62 -1.32
C GLU A 38 5.51 6.63 -1.16
N TYR A 39 5.85 5.37 -0.86
CA TYR A 39 4.83 4.34 -0.67
C TYR A 39 4.22 4.42 0.72
N ALA A 40 2.89 4.45 0.77
CA ALA A 40 2.18 4.32 2.02
C ALA A 40 2.50 2.97 2.67
N TYR A 41 2.41 2.89 4.01
CA TYR A 41 2.79 1.67 4.73
C TYR A 41 2.01 0.42 4.26
N TRP A 42 0.71 0.56 3.97
CA TRP A 42 -0.12 -0.54 3.46
C TRP A 42 0.34 -1.04 2.08
N GLU A 43 0.88 -0.17 1.23
CA GLU A 43 1.42 -0.54 -0.09
C GLU A 43 2.68 -1.40 0.07
N GLN A 44 3.54 -1.02 1.01
CA GLN A 44 4.73 -1.79 1.37
C GLN A 44 4.35 -3.16 1.93
N GLN A 45 3.29 -3.23 2.75
CA GLN A 45 2.74 -4.51 3.23
C GLN A 45 2.26 -5.38 2.07
N ILE A 46 1.50 -4.84 1.10
CA ILE A 46 1.00 -5.60 -0.04
C ILE A 46 2.14 -6.17 -0.90
N ASP A 47 3.18 -5.38 -1.15
CA ASP A 47 4.37 -5.85 -1.87
C ASP A 47 5.09 -6.98 -1.11
N ALA A 48 5.25 -6.83 0.20
CA ALA A 48 5.85 -7.84 1.06
C ALA A 48 5.01 -9.12 1.14
N VAL A 49 3.69 -8.99 1.31
CA VAL A 49 2.73 -10.11 1.29
C VAL A 49 2.84 -10.87 -0.02
N GLN A 50 2.85 -10.17 -1.16
CA GLN A 50 3.01 -10.81 -2.46
C GLN A 50 4.30 -11.66 -2.51
N THR A 51 5.41 -11.10 -2.03
CA THR A 51 6.71 -11.81 -2.01
C THR A 51 6.67 -13.05 -1.10
N LEU A 52 6.06 -12.94 0.09
CA LEU A 52 5.93 -14.06 1.03
C LEU A 52 5.04 -15.17 0.47
N LEU A 53 3.90 -14.83 -0.13
CA LEU A 53 2.99 -15.80 -0.75
C LEU A 53 3.65 -16.54 -1.92
N VAL A 54 4.51 -15.87 -2.69
CA VAL A 54 5.35 -16.51 -3.70
C VAL A 54 6.36 -17.46 -3.07
N GLY A 55 7.05 -17.03 -2.01
CA GLY A 55 8.00 -17.87 -1.28
C GLY A 55 7.37 -19.16 -0.71
N LYS A 56 6.11 -19.05 -0.25
CA LYS A 56 5.31 -20.17 0.27
C LYS A 56 4.58 -20.96 -0.83
N ARG A 57 4.80 -20.65 -2.12
CA ARG A 57 4.18 -21.31 -3.29
C ARG A 57 2.65 -21.24 -3.32
N ILE A 58 2.06 -20.29 -2.62
CA ILE A 58 0.60 -20.03 -2.62
C ILE A 58 0.19 -19.30 -3.91
N MET A 59 1.09 -18.44 -4.40
CA MET A 59 0.91 -17.64 -5.59
C MET A 59 2.19 -17.65 -6.44
N ASN A 60 2.07 -17.35 -7.72
CA ASN A 60 3.20 -16.96 -8.58
C ASN A 60 2.84 -15.68 -9.35
N VAL A 61 3.82 -15.11 -10.06
CA VAL A 61 3.63 -13.85 -10.80
C VAL A 61 2.53 -13.96 -11.87
N HIS A 62 2.36 -15.12 -12.50
CA HIS A 62 1.29 -15.33 -13.49
C HIS A 62 -0.10 -15.28 -12.85
N MET A 63 -0.27 -15.86 -11.66
CA MET A 63 -1.53 -15.80 -10.91
C MET A 63 -1.88 -14.37 -10.50
N LEU A 64 -0.90 -13.61 -10.00
CA LEU A 64 -1.07 -12.19 -9.69
C LEU A 64 -1.51 -11.41 -10.94
N ARG A 65 -0.82 -11.64 -12.06
CA ARG A 65 -1.14 -10.96 -13.30
C ARG A 65 -2.54 -11.30 -13.82
N LYS A 66 -2.91 -12.58 -13.82
CA LYS A 66 -4.26 -13.04 -14.19
C LYS A 66 -5.33 -12.35 -13.36
N GLY A 67 -5.10 -12.18 -12.05
CA GLY A 67 -6.05 -11.48 -11.18
C GLY A 67 -6.18 -10.00 -11.55
N ILE A 68 -5.06 -9.32 -11.81
CA ILE A 68 -5.05 -7.91 -12.28
C ILE A 68 -5.76 -7.75 -13.63
N GLU A 69 -5.51 -8.64 -14.59
CA GLU A 69 -6.12 -8.64 -15.93
C GLU A 69 -7.64 -8.92 -15.88
N SER A 70 -8.12 -9.55 -14.80
CA SER A 70 -9.53 -9.83 -14.59
C SER A 70 -10.31 -8.68 -13.94
N ILE A 71 -9.64 -7.58 -13.57
CA ILE A 71 -10.29 -6.39 -13.04
C ILE A 71 -11.01 -5.67 -14.18
N ASP A 72 -12.28 -5.30 -13.95
CA ASP A 72 -13.05 -4.54 -14.93
C ASP A 72 -12.32 -3.25 -15.34
N LYS A 73 -12.36 -2.93 -16.64
CA LYS A 73 -11.57 -1.85 -17.23
C LYS A 73 -11.95 -0.47 -16.64
N SER A 74 -13.23 -0.27 -16.29
CA SER A 74 -13.72 0.98 -15.68
C SER A 74 -13.20 1.20 -14.27
N ILE A 75 -12.88 0.12 -13.56
CA ILE A 75 -12.29 0.12 -12.21
C ILE A 75 -10.77 0.17 -12.31
N TYR A 76 -10.17 -0.63 -13.19
CA TYR A 76 -8.72 -0.75 -13.37
C TYR A 76 -8.02 0.62 -13.47
N ASN A 77 -8.57 1.51 -14.31
CA ASN A 77 -8.00 2.83 -14.56
C ASN A 77 -8.04 3.75 -13.34
N LYS A 78 -8.93 3.51 -12.38
CA LYS A 78 -9.09 4.31 -11.16
C LYS A 78 -8.21 3.80 -10.00
N LEU A 79 -7.72 2.58 -10.10
CA LEU A 79 -6.93 1.95 -9.04
C LEU A 79 -5.45 2.29 -9.16
N SER A 80 -4.82 2.54 -8.02
CA SER A 80 -3.37 2.58 -7.85
C SER A 80 -2.75 1.22 -8.18
N TYR A 81 -1.44 1.23 -8.38
CA TYR A 81 -0.67 0.02 -8.69
C TYR A 81 -0.82 -1.07 -7.61
N TYR A 82 -0.69 -0.70 -6.33
CA TYR A 82 -0.80 -1.66 -5.23
C TYR A 82 -2.24 -1.99 -4.85
N GLU A 83 -3.21 -1.12 -5.18
CA GLU A 83 -4.62 -1.47 -5.06
C GLU A 83 -4.99 -2.64 -5.98
N ARG A 84 -4.47 -2.65 -7.22
CA ARG A 84 -4.64 -3.77 -8.16
C ARG A 84 -4.01 -5.06 -7.63
N TRP A 85 -2.86 -4.95 -6.97
CA TRP A 85 -2.21 -6.09 -6.31
C TRP A 85 -3.05 -6.63 -5.16
N ALA A 86 -3.53 -5.76 -4.27
CA ALA A 86 -4.37 -6.16 -3.15
C ALA A 86 -5.62 -6.91 -3.61
N ILE A 87 -6.33 -6.38 -4.61
CA ILE A 87 -7.50 -7.03 -5.22
C ILE A 87 -7.14 -8.39 -5.80
N SER A 88 -6.06 -8.47 -6.58
CA SER A 88 -5.64 -9.74 -7.18
C SER A 88 -5.23 -10.78 -6.12
N ILE A 89 -4.57 -10.36 -5.05
CA ILE A 89 -4.16 -11.26 -3.98
C ILE A 89 -5.38 -11.76 -3.21
N ALA A 90 -6.28 -10.86 -2.83
CA ALA A 90 -7.53 -11.21 -2.16
C ALA A 90 -8.34 -12.21 -3.00
N LYS A 91 -8.54 -11.92 -4.30
CA LYS A 91 -9.23 -12.82 -5.23
C LYS A 91 -8.56 -14.20 -5.29
N ARG A 92 -7.23 -14.26 -5.38
CA ARG A 92 -6.51 -15.54 -5.41
C ARG A 92 -6.70 -16.33 -4.11
N CYS A 93 -6.61 -15.67 -2.96
CA CYS A 93 -6.81 -16.28 -1.66
C CYS A 93 -8.23 -16.84 -1.52
N LEU A 94 -9.25 -16.11 -1.98
CA LEU A 94 -10.64 -16.57 -2.04
C LEU A 94 -10.81 -17.79 -2.98
N GLU A 95 -10.29 -17.71 -4.21
CA GLU A 95 -10.39 -18.80 -5.20
C GLU A 95 -9.69 -20.08 -4.74
N SER A 96 -8.61 -19.97 -3.97
CA SER A 96 -7.92 -21.11 -3.36
C SER A 96 -8.60 -21.68 -2.12
N GLY A 97 -9.57 -20.98 -1.54
CA GLY A 97 -10.15 -21.31 -0.23
C GLY A 97 -9.20 -21.09 0.96
N ILE A 98 -8.06 -20.41 0.77
CA ILE A 98 -7.15 -20.03 1.86
C ILE A 98 -7.83 -19.03 2.78
N LEU A 99 -8.58 -18.10 2.19
CA LEU A 99 -9.45 -17.16 2.88
C LEU A 99 -10.88 -17.37 2.39
N THR A 100 -11.84 -17.11 3.25
CA THR A 100 -13.25 -16.93 2.90
C THR A 100 -13.58 -15.44 2.77
N GLN A 101 -14.75 -15.11 2.22
CA GLN A 101 -15.23 -13.72 2.24
C GLN A 101 -15.43 -13.23 3.67
N GLU A 102 -15.82 -14.10 4.60
CA GLU A 102 -15.96 -13.78 6.02
C GLU A 102 -14.62 -13.42 6.66
N ASP A 103 -13.53 -14.10 6.30
CA ASP A 103 -12.19 -13.78 6.80
C ASP A 103 -11.76 -12.35 6.40
N LEU A 104 -12.06 -11.94 5.17
CA LEU A 104 -11.81 -10.57 4.71
C LEU A 104 -12.75 -9.57 5.38
N ASN A 105 -14.03 -9.93 5.53
CA ASN A 105 -15.05 -9.09 6.13
C ASN A 105 -14.85 -8.89 7.64
N LYS A 106 -14.20 -9.83 8.34
CA LYS A 106 -13.99 -9.79 9.79
C LYS A 106 -13.39 -8.47 10.28
N LYS A 107 -12.46 -7.88 9.51
CA LYS A 107 -11.86 -6.57 9.84
C LYS A 107 -12.78 -5.39 9.53
N TYR A 108 -13.72 -5.57 8.61
CA TYR A 108 -14.84 -4.66 8.36
C TYR A 108 -16.00 -4.83 9.35
N GLY A 109 -15.83 -5.67 10.38
CA GLY A 109 -16.83 -5.95 11.41
C GLY A 109 -17.72 -7.14 11.09
N PRO A 110 -18.66 -7.51 11.98
CA PRO A 110 -19.72 -8.43 11.60
C PRO A 110 -20.41 -7.85 10.35
N PRO A 111 -20.80 -8.68 9.37
CA PRO A 111 -21.65 -8.19 8.30
C PRO A 111 -22.86 -7.53 8.96
N LEU A 112 -23.23 -6.33 8.52
CA LEU A 112 -24.41 -5.68 9.04
C LEU A 112 -25.63 -6.46 8.52
N HIS A 113 -26.02 -7.47 9.28
CA HIS A 113 -27.18 -8.28 8.98
C HIS A 113 -28.41 -7.54 9.47
N SER A 114 -29.31 -7.24 8.53
CA SER A 114 -30.68 -6.91 8.88
C SER A 114 -31.34 -8.15 9.43
N THR A 115 -31.85 -8.03 10.64
CA THR A 115 -32.62 -9.08 11.28
C THR A 115 -33.70 -8.42 12.10
N ASP A 116 -34.91 -8.98 12.08
CA ASP A 116 -35.95 -8.62 13.04
C ASP A 116 -35.87 -9.48 14.32
N GLU A 117 -34.94 -10.45 14.35
CA GLU A 117 -34.72 -11.32 15.49
C GLU A 117 -34.08 -10.56 16.65
N GLN A 118 -34.75 -10.61 17.80
CA GLN A 118 -34.27 -10.03 19.05
C GLN A 118 -33.29 -10.99 19.72
N LEU A 119 -32.04 -10.56 19.90
CA LEU A 119 -30.99 -11.33 20.56
C LEU A 119 -30.97 -11.10 22.09
N PHE A 120 -31.44 -9.94 22.53
CA PHE A 120 -31.42 -9.54 23.94
C PHE A 120 -32.83 -9.33 24.50
N HIS A 121 -32.98 -9.63 25.79
CA HIS A 121 -34.22 -9.54 26.54
C HIS A 121 -34.09 -8.51 27.68
N VAL A 122 -35.22 -8.05 28.21
CA VAL A 122 -35.26 -7.11 29.33
C VAL A 122 -34.54 -7.71 30.55
N GLY A 123 -33.62 -6.94 31.12
CA GLY A 123 -32.77 -7.37 32.24
C GLY A 123 -31.42 -7.95 31.83
N ASP A 124 -31.19 -8.23 30.54
CA ASP A 124 -29.89 -8.70 30.07
C ASP A 124 -28.82 -7.63 30.26
N LYS A 125 -27.65 -8.07 30.73
CA LYS A 125 -26.45 -7.23 30.76
C LYS A 125 -25.79 -7.26 29.41
N VAL A 126 -25.67 -6.10 28.79
CA VAL A 126 -25.06 -5.94 27.47
C VAL A 126 -23.89 -4.96 27.54
N ARG A 127 -22.92 -5.16 26.68
CA ARG A 127 -21.79 -4.26 26.47
C ARG A 127 -21.98 -3.58 25.12
N VAL A 128 -21.72 -2.28 25.06
CA VAL A 128 -21.63 -1.58 23.77
C VAL A 128 -20.29 -1.90 23.15
N HIS A 129 -20.27 -2.32 21.88
CA HIS A 129 -19.03 -2.54 21.14
C HIS A 129 -18.11 -1.32 21.20
N HIS A 130 -16.79 -1.55 21.25
CA HIS A 130 -15.83 -0.47 21.05
C HIS A 130 -15.87 0.04 19.61
N GLU A 131 -15.47 1.30 19.43
CA GLU A 131 -15.09 1.78 18.11
C GLU A 131 -13.96 0.89 17.57
N ASN A 132 -14.15 0.37 16.35
CA ASN A 132 -13.14 -0.37 15.62
C ASN A 132 -13.13 0.08 14.15
N TYR A 133 -12.33 -0.56 13.31
CA TYR A 133 -12.26 -0.22 11.87
C TYR A 133 -13.61 -0.36 11.13
N ALA A 134 -14.50 -1.28 11.56
CA ALA A 134 -15.86 -1.38 11.02
C ALA A 134 -16.66 -0.10 11.26
N THR A 135 -16.49 0.52 12.41
CA THR A 135 -17.24 1.73 12.75
C THR A 135 -16.68 2.98 12.07
N ARG A 136 -15.41 2.94 11.61
CA ARG A 136 -14.77 4.05 10.89
C ARG A 136 -15.31 4.25 9.47
N TRP A 137 -15.69 3.18 8.75
CA TRP A 137 -16.22 3.33 7.38
C TRP A 137 -17.66 3.88 7.33
N ILE A 138 -18.42 3.71 8.41
CA ILE A 138 -19.79 4.23 8.60
C ILE A 138 -19.78 5.73 8.97
N LYS A 139 -18.59 6.32 9.22
CA LYS A 139 -18.47 7.77 9.36
C LYS A 139 -18.73 8.45 8.01
N PRO A 140 -19.56 9.51 7.98
CA PRO A 140 -19.87 10.37 9.12
C PRO A 140 -21.16 10.05 9.90
N HIS A 141 -21.96 9.02 9.55
CA HIS A 141 -23.28 8.83 10.15
C HIS A 141 -23.36 7.70 11.17
N LEU A 142 -23.06 8.02 12.44
CA LEU A 142 -23.21 7.13 13.59
C LEU A 142 -24.25 7.69 14.57
N ARG A 143 -25.11 6.82 15.11
CA ARG A 143 -26.14 7.21 16.08
C ARG A 143 -25.88 6.70 17.50
N THR A 144 -24.96 5.74 17.65
CA THR A 144 -24.51 5.23 18.96
C THR A 144 -23.48 6.20 19.57
N PRO A 145 -23.70 6.75 20.77
CA PRO A 145 -22.79 7.74 21.37
C PRO A 145 -21.46 7.13 21.81
N GLY A 146 -20.35 7.76 21.43
CA GLY A 146 -19.00 7.23 21.69
C GLY A 146 -18.60 7.11 23.16
N TYR A 147 -19.21 7.88 24.06
CA TYR A 147 -18.94 7.76 25.50
C TYR A 147 -19.45 6.44 26.13
N LEU A 148 -20.26 5.67 25.40
CA LEU A 148 -20.76 4.37 25.83
C LEU A 148 -19.91 3.20 25.35
N TYR A 149 -18.96 3.40 24.44
CA TYR A 149 -18.14 2.33 23.88
C TYR A 149 -17.41 1.53 24.97
N GLY A 150 -17.54 0.21 24.92
CA GLY A 150 -17.00 -0.71 25.92
C GLY A 150 -17.74 -0.73 27.26
N LYS A 151 -18.68 0.19 27.51
CA LYS A 151 -19.44 0.28 28.77
C LYS A 151 -20.53 -0.79 28.81
N VAL A 152 -20.83 -1.25 30.02
CA VAL A 152 -21.86 -2.26 30.29
C VAL A 152 -23.12 -1.58 30.80
N GLY A 153 -24.24 -1.91 30.18
CA GLY A 153 -25.58 -1.48 30.58
C GLY A 153 -26.52 -2.67 30.75
N ILE A 154 -27.78 -2.36 31.06
CA ILE A 154 -28.86 -3.34 31.20
C ILE A 154 -29.95 -2.99 30.20
N ILE A 155 -30.47 -3.97 29.46
CA ILE A 155 -31.63 -3.76 28.59
C ILE A 155 -32.84 -3.38 29.45
N GLU A 156 -33.32 -2.15 29.28
CA GLU A 156 -34.51 -1.63 29.95
C GLU A 156 -35.78 -2.05 29.21
N ARG A 157 -35.79 -1.94 27.88
CA ARG A 157 -36.85 -2.47 27.01
C ARG A 157 -36.38 -2.64 25.57
N CYS A 158 -37.08 -3.50 24.82
CA CYS A 158 -37.03 -3.47 23.36
C CYS A 158 -37.99 -2.39 22.82
N CYS A 159 -37.50 -1.51 21.97
CA CYS A 159 -38.26 -0.40 21.38
C CYS A 159 -38.95 -0.78 20.05
N GLY A 160 -38.67 -1.98 19.51
CA GLY A 160 -39.16 -2.45 18.22
C GLY A 160 -38.05 -2.58 17.17
N SER A 161 -38.43 -2.86 15.93
CA SER A 161 -37.51 -2.92 14.78
C SER A 161 -37.62 -1.63 13.96
N TYR A 162 -36.48 -1.02 13.63
CA TYR A 162 -36.39 0.26 12.91
C TYR A 162 -35.39 0.17 11.76
N PRO A 163 -35.54 1.01 10.72
CA PRO A 163 -34.51 1.20 9.71
C PRO A 163 -33.16 1.56 10.34
N ASN A 164 -32.10 0.89 9.93
CA ASN A 164 -30.75 1.20 10.37
C ASN A 164 -30.33 2.56 9.76
N PRO A 165 -30.15 3.60 10.59
CA PRO A 165 -29.83 4.94 10.11
C PRO A 165 -28.46 5.00 9.44
N GLU A 166 -27.53 4.12 9.81
CA GLU A 166 -26.20 4.00 9.22
C GLU A 166 -26.27 3.63 7.73
N TYR A 167 -27.26 2.85 7.32
CA TYR A 167 -27.53 2.57 5.89
C TYR A 167 -28.36 3.67 5.24
N PHE A 168 -29.40 4.13 5.95
CA PHE A 168 -30.36 5.10 5.42
C PHE A 168 -29.72 6.45 5.05
N ALA A 169 -28.55 6.76 5.63
CA ALA A 169 -27.76 7.93 5.30
C ALA A 169 -27.06 7.84 3.91
N TYR A 170 -26.81 6.64 3.38
CA TYR A 170 -26.08 6.43 2.12
C TYR A 170 -26.99 5.94 0.98
N ASP A 171 -28.05 5.20 1.29
CA ASP A 171 -29.02 4.74 0.29
C ASP A 171 -30.45 5.03 0.77
N ASN A 172 -31.06 6.09 0.21
CA ASN A 172 -32.44 6.48 0.49
C ASN A 172 -33.37 6.25 -0.72
N THR A 173 -32.87 5.58 -1.76
CA THR A 173 -33.44 5.68 -3.10
C THR A 173 -34.51 4.63 -3.40
N ASP A 174 -34.56 3.54 -2.63
CA ASP A 174 -35.57 2.48 -2.79
C ASP A 174 -36.08 1.95 -1.44
N ASN A 175 -37.40 1.99 -1.22
CA ASN A 175 -38.05 1.51 0.01
C ASN A 175 -38.10 -0.03 0.11
N THR A 176 -37.52 -0.74 -0.86
CA THR A 176 -37.53 -2.22 -0.91
C THR A 176 -36.32 -2.86 -0.22
N THR A 177 -35.29 -2.09 0.12
CA THR A 177 -34.03 -2.54 0.75
C THR A 177 -33.78 -1.86 2.10
N VAL A 178 -34.83 -1.60 2.87
CA VAL A 178 -34.67 -0.97 4.18
C VAL A 178 -34.10 -1.98 5.17
N HIS A 179 -32.84 -1.79 5.55
CA HIS A 179 -32.14 -2.64 6.50
C HIS A 179 -32.70 -2.44 7.91
N HIS A 180 -33.61 -3.29 8.36
CA HIS A 180 -34.22 -3.21 9.68
C HIS A 180 -33.39 -3.91 10.76
N GLN A 181 -33.35 -3.33 11.97
CA GLN A 181 -32.75 -3.95 13.16
C GLN A 181 -33.49 -3.58 14.45
N PRO A 182 -33.45 -4.45 15.49
CA PRO A 182 -34.05 -4.15 16.77
C PRO A 182 -33.31 -2.99 17.44
N LEU A 183 -34.09 -2.06 18.00
CA LEU A 183 -33.62 -0.96 18.81
C LEU A 183 -33.93 -1.26 20.27
N TYR A 184 -32.93 -1.10 21.14
CA TYR A 184 -33.09 -1.31 22.57
C TYR A 184 -32.87 -0.01 23.33
N ARG A 185 -33.64 0.23 24.39
CA ARG A 185 -33.28 1.22 25.39
C ARG A 185 -32.41 0.53 26.43
N VAL A 186 -31.18 1.00 26.57
CA VAL A 186 -30.18 0.43 27.46
C VAL A 186 -29.90 1.43 28.58
N ARG A 187 -30.01 0.96 29.83
CA ARG A 187 -29.76 1.75 31.03
C ARG A 187 -28.33 1.56 31.49
N PHE A 188 -27.63 2.66 31.71
CA PHE A 188 -26.27 2.69 32.23
C PHE A 188 -26.24 3.48 33.54
N ASN A 189 -25.39 3.05 34.48
CA ASN A 189 -25.12 3.83 35.68
C ASN A 189 -24.08 4.91 35.35
N GLN A 190 -24.38 6.17 35.67
CA GLN A 190 -23.54 7.31 35.30
C GLN A 190 -22.13 7.24 35.93
N LYS A 191 -22.01 6.67 37.14
CA LYS A 191 -20.72 6.45 37.82
C LYS A 191 -19.76 5.52 37.06
N TYR A 192 -20.29 4.60 36.24
CA TYR A 192 -19.46 3.70 35.44
C TYR A 192 -19.12 4.26 34.06
N ILE A 193 -19.80 5.32 33.64
CA ILE A 193 -19.49 6.04 32.41
C ILE A 193 -18.40 7.08 32.67
N TRP A 194 -18.57 7.93 33.69
CA TRP A 194 -17.68 9.06 33.97
C TRP A 194 -16.87 8.86 35.26
N ASN A 195 -15.54 8.95 35.16
CA ASN A 195 -14.60 8.71 36.27
C ASN A 195 -14.76 9.72 37.44
N HIS A 196 -15.30 10.92 37.19
CA HIS A 196 -15.47 11.99 38.17
C HIS A 196 -16.94 12.41 38.33
N TYR A 197 -17.86 11.45 38.31
CA TYR A 197 -19.28 11.74 38.51
C TYR A 197 -19.58 12.09 39.98
N GLU A 198 -19.93 13.36 40.24
CA GLU A 198 -20.22 13.89 41.59
C GLU A 198 -21.70 13.79 42.00
N GLY A 199 -22.56 13.27 41.12
CA GLY A 199 -24.00 13.09 41.37
C GLY A 199 -24.31 11.90 42.28
N ASN A 200 -25.60 11.54 42.35
CA ASN A 200 -26.02 10.39 43.13
C ASN A 200 -25.48 9.09 42.51
N ALA A 201 -24.95 8.18 43.32
CA ALA A 201 -24.40 6.91 42.84
C ALA A 201 -25.42 6.00 42.11
N ASN A 202 -26.71 6.27 42.27
CA ASN A 202 -27.80 5.58 41.60
C ASN A 202 -28.31 6.31 40.35
N ASP A 203 -27.71 7.44 39.98
CA ASP A 203 -28.10 8.15 38.77
C ASP A 203 -27.79 7.30 37.53
N THR A 204 -28.74 7.30 36.61
CA THR A 204 -28.68 6.49 35.40
C THR A 204 -28.90 7.34 34.17
N ILE A 205 -28.42 6.87 33.03
CA ILE A 205 -28.73 7.39 31.71
C ILE A 205 -29.28 6.25 30.87
N ASP A 206 -30.41 6.49 30.23
CA ASP A 206 -31.01 5.54 29.31
C ASP A 206 -30.75 6.01 27.87
N VAL A 207 -30.19 5.14 27.04
CA VAL A 207 -29.83 5.45 25.65
C VAL A 207 -30.39 4.40 24.72
N GLU A 208 -30.91 4.84 23.57
CA GLU A 208 -31.40 3.96 22.51
C GLU A 208 -30.22 3.49 21.65
N ILE A 209 -30.02 2.19 21.55
CA ILE A 209 -28.88 1.55 20.87
C ILE A 209 -29.39 0.40 20.00
N TYR A 210 -28.97 0.38 18.73
CA TYR A 210 -29.30 -0.68 17.80
C TYR A 210 -28.58 -1.99 18.16
N GLN A 211 -29.23 -3.13 17.92
CA GLN A 211 -28.77 -4.46 18.33
C GLN A 211 -27.32 -4.76 17.92
N HIS A 212 -26.87 -4.35 16.72
CA HIS A 212 -25.52 -4.62 16.23
C HIS A 212 -24.41 -3.90 16.99
N TRP A 213 -24.76 -2.93 17.83
CA TRP A 213 -23.83 -2.26 18.75
C TRP A 213 -23.74 -2.95 20.10
N LEU A 214 -24.53 -3.99 20.34
CA LEU A 214 -24.61 -4.67 21.63
C LEU A 214 -24.06 -6.09 21.53
N MET A 215 -23.34 -6.50 22.56
CA MET A 215 -22.92 -7.88 22.78
C MET A 215 -23.21 -8.31 24.22
N PRO A 216 -23.31 -9.61 24.52
CA PRO A 216 -23.45 -10.10 25.89
C PRO A 216 -22.31 -9.56 26.77
N ALA A 217 -22.61 -9.06 27.98
CA ALA A 217 -21.59 -8.49 28.86
C ALA A 217 -20.50 -9.50 29.30
N SER A 218 -20.77 -10.79 29.18
CA SER A 218 -19.84 -11.90 29.42
C SER A 218 -18.77 -12.06 28.35
N GLU A 219 -18.99 -11.51 27.15
CA GLU A 219 -18.00 -11.59 26.07
C GLU A 219 -16.87 -10.57 26.28
N PRO A 220 -15.61 -10.97 26.03
CA PRO A 220 -14.48 -10.07 26.11
C PRO A 220 -14.57 -9.03 24.99
N CYS A 221 -14.36 -7.76 25.33
CA CYS A 221 -14.19 -6.71 24.33
C CYS A 221 -12.74 -6.71 23.84
N ALA A 222 -12.52 -6.59 22.53
CA ALA A 222 -11.15 -6.41 22.01
C ALA A 222 -10.53 -5.15 22.63
N PRO A 223 -9.29 -5.21 23.14
CA PRO A 223 -8.63 -4.05 23.73
C PRO A 223 -8.38 -2.97 22.67
N THR A 224 -8.44 -1.71 23.09
CA THR A 224 -7.96 -0.62 22.25
C THR A 224 -6.42 -0.58 22.30
N GLU A 225 -5.76 -0.03 21.29
CA GLU A 225 -4.31 0.25 21.30
C GLU A 225 -3.88 1.20 22.46
N LYS A 226 -4.81 1.66 23.30
CA LYS A 226 -4.57 2.55 24.45
C LYS A 226 -4.72 1.88 25.82
N ASP A 227 -5.06 0.61 25.93
CA ASP A 227 -5.32 -0.05 27.22
C ASP A 227 -4.06 -0.73 27.85
N GLU A 228 -2.86 -0.51 27.30
CA GLU A 228 -1.61 -1.08 27.86
C GLU A 228 -0.95 -0.25 28.98
N ASP A 229 -1.47 0.93 29.33
CA ASP A 229 -0.77 1.86 30.25
C ASP A 229 -1.47 2.13 31.60
N GLU A 230 -2.32 1.21 32.07
CA GLU A 230 -2.83 1.22 33.46
C GLU A 230 -2.42 -0.05 34.22
N GLY A 231 -1.13 -0.37 34.15
CA GLY A 231 -0.46 -1.33 35.03
C GLY A 231 -0.04 -0.67 36.34
N CYS A 232 -0.88 -0.84 37.38
CA CYS A 232 -0.61 -0.51 38.78
C CYS A 232 0.76 -1.05 39.26
N HIS A 233 1.77 -0.19 39.33
CA HIS A 233 3.00 -0.44 40.10
C HIS A 233 2.84 0.11 41.52
N LYS A 234 2.54 -0.78 42.47
CA LYS A 234 2.85 -0.54 43.88
C LYS A 234 4.37 -0.58 44.04
N HIS A 235 4.96 0.57 44.34
CA HIS A 235 6.31 0.63 44.92
C HIS A 235 6.23 1.25 46.31
N ASP A 236 6.20 0.37 47.32
CA ASP A 236 6.76 0.67 48.64
C ASP A 236 8.28 0.72 48.47
N VAL A 237 8.89 1.91 48.38
CA VAL A 237 10.25 2.13 48.87
C VAL A 237 10.40 3.59 49.32
N ASP A 238 10.64 3.72 50.62
CA ASP A 238 11.05 4.91 51.36
C ASP A 238 12.34 5.50 50.77
N HIS A 239 12.27 6.69 50.18
CA HIS A 239 13.46 7.53 49.94
C HIS A 239 13.15 9.02 50.15
N GLN A 240 13.73 9.53 51.23
CA GLN A 240 13.88 10.94 51.55
C GLN A 240 14.50 11.71 50.38
N HIS A 241 13.81 12.75 49.90
CA HIS A 241 14.43 13.80 49.10
C HIS A 241 14.31 15.15 49.81
N LYS A 242 15.48 15.64 50.21
CA LYS A 242 15.73 17.06 50.50
C LYS A 242 15.69 17.84 49.18
N ASP A 243 15.00 18.97 49.25
CA ASP A 243 15.07 20.20 48.47
C ASP A 243 15.97 20.23 47.23
N HIS A 244 15.40 20.65 46.10
CA HIS A 244 15.91 21.81 45.36
C HIS A 244 14.83 22.37 44.41
N ASP A 245 14.43 23.62 44.68
CA ASP A 245 13.74 24.52 43.76
C ASP A 245 14.48 24.63 42.44
N HIS A 246 13.75 24.46 41.32
CA HIS A 246 14.01 25.22 40.10
C HIS A 246 12.70 25.50 39.37
N ASP A 247 12.30 26.76 39.54
CA ASP A 247 11.29 27.50 38.81
C ASP A 247 11.70 27.58 37.33
N HIS A 248 11.02 26.83 36.47
CA HIS A 248 11.08 26.99 35.02
C HIS A 248 9.66 27.04 34.45
N ASP A 249 9.16 28.27 34.41
CA ASP A 249 8.00 28.69 33.65
C ASP A 249 8.29 28.52 32.14
N HIS A 250 8.07 27.30 31.64
CA HIS A 250 7.95 27.07 30.20
C HIS A 250 6.47 27.05 29.86
N ASP A 251 6.02 28.18 29.29
CA ASP A 251 4.76 28.33 28.57
C ASP A 251 4.77 27.38 27.36
N HIS A 252 4.53 26.11 27.61
CA HIS A 252 4.18 25.15 26.58
C HIS A 252 2.70 25.36 26.28
N MET A 253 2.43 26.17 25.25
CA MET A 253 1.16 26.08 24.53
C MET A 253 0.99 24.64 24.06
N HIS A 254 0.31 23.83 24.87
CA HIS A 254 -0.22 22.56 24.44
C HIS A 254 -1.26 22.89 23.37
N GLU A 255 -0.90 22.77 22.10
CA GLU A 255 -1.90 22.69 21.03
C GLU A 255 -2.93 21.66 21.48
N ALA A 256 -4.20 22.08 21.53
CA ALA A 256 -5.27 21.23 22.03
C ALA A 256 -5.19 19.90 21.27
N ARG A 257 -5.18 18.78 22.00
CA ARG A 257 -4.97 17.44 21.44
C ARG A 257 -5.87 17.14 20.23
N ALA A 258 -7.06 17.72 20.18
CA ALA A 258 -7.97 17.68 19.05
C ALA A 258 -7.38 18.26 17.74
N ILE A 259 -6.54 19.30 17.80
CA ILE A 259 -5.85 19.89 16.64
C ILE A 259 -4.71 18.98 16.17
N ILE A 260 -3.94 18.40 17.09
CA ILE A 260 -2.87 17.43 16.76
C ILE A 260 -3.48 16.17 16.14
N GLU A 261 -4.58 15.66 16.72
CA GLU A 261 -5.30 14.49 16.22
C GLU A 261 -5.99 14.78 14.88
N GLN A 262 -6.61 15.95 14.71
CA GLN A 262 -7.18 16.35 13.43
C GLN A 262 -6.09 16.56 12.36
N THR A 263 -4.94 17.13 12.72
CA THR A 263 -3.80 17.28 11.80
C THR A 263 -3.20 15.93 11.42
N ALA A 264 -3.22 14.94 12.32
CA ALA A 264 -2.83 13.57 12.03
C ALA A 264 -3.85 12.91 11.06
N VAL A 265 -5.14 13.06 11.30
CA VAL A 265 -6.22 12.58 10.42
C VAL A 265 -6.17 13.25 9.04
N ASP A 266 -5.92 14.56 8.98
CA ASP A 266 -5.80 15.32 7.73
C ASP A 266 -4.54 14.89 6.95
N ARG A 267 -3.47 14.47 7.65
CA ARG A 267 -2.26 13.87 7.04
C ARG A 267 -2.48 12.44 6.57
N GLU A 268 -3.40 11.69 7.17
CA GLU A 268 -3.76 10.33 6.74
C GLU A 268 -4.54 10.32 5.41
N GLY A 269 -5.17 11.46 5.04
CA GLY A 269 -5.89 11.61 3.78
C GLY A 269 -7.21 10.83 3.73
N THR A 270 -7.89 10.86 2.57
CA THR A 270 -9.08 10.01 2.36
C THR A 270 -8.63 8.56 2.16
N PRO A 271 -9.09 7.58 2.96
CA PRO A 271 -8.71 6.18 2.77
C PRO A 271 -9.05 5.73 1.35
N LEU A 272 -8.05 5.24 0.62
CA LEU A 272 -8.26 4.74 -0.73
C LEU A 272 -9.11 3.45 -0.66
N PRO A 273 -10.04 3.21 -1.61
CA PRO A 273 -10.95 2.07 -1.54
C PRO A 273 -10.27 0.71 -1.29
N ALA A 274 -9.06 0.49 -1.83
CA ALA A 274 -8.35 -0.77 -1.60
C ALA A 274 -7.38 -0.76 -0.40
N GLN A 275 -7.18 0.37 0.29
CA GLN A 275 -6.39 0.41 1.53
C GLN A 275 -7.05 -0.47 2.60
N HIS A 276 -8.36 -0.32 2.81
CA HIS A 276 -9.08 -1.16 3.76
C HIS A 276 -9.07 -2.65 3.36
N LEU A 277 -9.12 -2.94 2.06
CA LEU A 277 -8.99 -4.31 1.55
C LEU A 277 -7.61 -4.89 1.88
N SER A 278 -6.57 -4.08 1.70
CA SER A 278 -5.19 -4.46 1.95
C SER A 278 -4.96 -4.77 3.42
N GLU A 279 -5.44 -3.89 4.30
CA GLU A 279 -5.36 -4.07 5.74
C GLU A 279 -6.13 -5.31 6.22
N SER A 280 -7.28 -5.59 5.60
CA SER A 280 -8.12 -6.77 5.90
C SER A 280 -7.47 -8.05 5.41
N LEU A 281 -6.92 -8.03 4.21
CA LEU A 281 -6.16 -9.13 3.63
C LEU A 281 -4.94 -9.49 4.48
N VAL A 282 -4.13 -8.51 4.88
CA VAL A 282 -2.95 -8.73 5.74
C VAL A 282 -3.37 -9.35 7.07
N SER A 283 -4.41 -8.81 7.72
CA SER A 283 -4.93 -9.34 8.98
C SER A 283 -5.43 -10.76 8.84
N ALA A 284 -6.23 -11.05 7.81
CA ALA A 284 -6.79 -12.38 7.57
C ALA A 284 -5.69 -13.43 7.30
N LEU A 285 -4.64 -13.07 6.56
CA LEU A 285 -3.50 -13.96 6.33
C LEU A 285 -2.70 -14.25 7.61
N ILE A 286 -2.60 -13.28 8.52
CA ILE A 286 -1.96 -13.46 9.83
C ILE A 286 -2.84 -14.33 10.74
N ASP A 287 -4.14 -14.04 10.83
CA ASP A 287 -5.11 -14.81 11.63
C ASP A 287 -5.14 -16.29 11.23
N LYS A 288 -5.00 -16.58 9.93
CA LYS A 288 -4.92 -17.95 9.38
C LYS A 288 -3.53 -18.57 9.46
N ASN A 289 -2.55 -17.90 10.06
CA ASN A 289 -1.15 -18.33 10.16
C ASN A 289 -0.49 -18.62 8.79
N ILE A 290 -0.95 -17.97 7.71
CA ILE A 290 -0.35 -18.11 6.38
C ILE A 290 0.97 -17.34 6.33
N ILE A 291 1.00 -16.17 6.96
CA ILE A 291 2.18 -15.35 7.22
C ILE A 291 2.16 -14.95 8.70
N ASN A 292 3.31 -14.55 9.25
CA ASN A 292 3.34 -13.90 10.57
C ASN A 292 3.91 -12.47 10.51
N ARG A 293 3.76 -11.71 11.59
CA ARG A 293 4.17 -10.30 11.67
C ARG A 293 5.68 -10.10 11.50
N GLU A 294 6.48 -11.02 12.03
CA GLU A 294 7.95 -10.97 11.95
C GLU A 294 8.42 -11.22 10.50
N GLU A 295 7.82 -12.19 9.80
CA GLU A 295 8.06 -12.44 8.37
C GLU A 295 7.71 -11.21 7.53
N LEU A 296 6.54 -10.60 7.79
CA LEU A 296 6.10 -9.41 7.07
C LEU A 296 7.06 -8.23 7.28
N ARG A 297 7.44 -7.95 8.53
CA ARG A 297 8.38 -6.89 8.88
C ARG A 297 9.73 -7.08 8.19
N LYS A 298 10.34 -8.27 8.32
CA LYS A 298 11.62 -8.59 7.66
C LYS A 298 11.55 -8.46 6.15
N GLN A 299 10.42 -8.84 5.55
CA GLN A 299 10.26 -8.72 4.10
C GLN A 299 10.11 -7.26 3.66
N ILE A 300 9.45 -6.40 4.43
CA ILE A 300 9.38 -4.95 4.18
C ILE A 300 10.79 -4.36 4.27
N GLU A 301 11.52 -4.63 5.34
CA GLU A 301 12.91 -4.16 5.53
C GLU A 301 13.80 -4.61 4.34
N THR A 302 13.68 -5.87 3.93
CA THR A 302 14.40 -6.41 2.76
C THR A 302 14.06 -5.66 1.47
N ASN A 303 12.79 -5.35 1.23
CA ASN A 303 12.35 -4.65 0.03
C ASN A 303 12.82 -3.19 0.01
N GLN A 304 12.90 -2.55 1.18
CA GLN A 304 13.43 -1.19 1.33
C GLN A 304 14.95 -1.13 1.14
N MET A 305 15.69 -2.13 1.64
CA MET A 305 17.15 -2.20 1.46
C MET A 305 17.53 -2.50 0.00
N ALA A 306 16.67 -3.18 -0.75
CA ALA A 306 16.90 -3.47 -2.16
C ALA A 306 17.07 -2.18 -2.97
N GLY A 307 18.23 -2.01 -3.61
CA GLY A 307 18.60 -0.82 -4.40
C GLY A 307 19.48 0.18 -3.65
N VAL A 308 19.43 0.21 -2.31
CA VAL A 308 20.32 1.05 -1.49
C VAL A 308 21.76 0.53 -1.53
N GLU A 309 21.93 -0.79 -1.63
CA GLU A 309 23.24 -1.44 -1.70
C GLU A 309 24.02 -1.17 -3.01
N GLN A 310 23.43 -0.44 -3.96
CA GLN A 310 24.05 -0.09 -5.25
C GLN A 310 24.65 -1.29 -6.01
N ARG A 311 24.04 -2.47 -5.88
CA ARG A 311 24.49 -3.72 -6.51
C ARG A 311 24.62 -3.57 -8.03
N GLY A 312 23.61 -2.98 -8.68
CA GLY A 312 23.64 -2.72 -10.12
C GLY A 312 24.82 -1.83 -10.54
N ALA A 313 25.04 -0.72 -9.82
CA ALA A 313 26.13 0.21 -10.15
C ALA A 313 27.50 -0.44 -9.99
N ASN A 314 27.68 -1.26 -8.95
CA ASN A 314 28.90 -2.04 -8.75
C ASN A 314 29.19 -3.02 -9.90
N ILE A 315 28.15 -3.66 -10.44
CA ILE A 315 28.29 -4.54 -11.62
C ILE A 315 28.71 -3.74 -12.86
N VAL A 316 28.07 -2.59 -13.11
CA VAL A 316 28.40 -1.72 -14.25
C VAL A 316 29.84 -1.22 -14.18
N VAL A 317 30.25 -0.70 -13.03
CA VAL A 317 31.62 -0.18 -12.85
C VAL A 317 32.65 -1.31 -12.96
N GLU A 318 32.36 -2.50 -12.43
CA GLU A 318 33.24 -3.65 -12.64
C GLU A 318 33.35 -4.01 -14.13
N ALA A 319 32.25 -4.02 -14.87
CA ALA A 319 32.26 -4.28 -16.31
C ALA A 319 33.02 -3.23 -17.12
N TRP A 320 33.07 -1.98 -16.66
CA TRP A 320 33.88 -0.93 -17.29
C TRP A 320 35.38 -1.05 -17.01
N LEU A 321 35.75 -1.56 -15.83
CA LEU A 321 37.14 -1.66 -15.39
C LEU A 321 37.78 -3.01 -15.76
N ASN A 322 36.98 -4.05 -15.95
CA ASN A 322 37.43 -5.42 -16.15
C ASN A 322 36.79 -6.04 -17.41
N PRO A 323 37.51 -6.04 -18.56
CA PRO A 323 37.01 -6.60 -19.82
C PRO A 323 36.66 -8.10 -19.75
N GLU A 324 37.44 -8.90 -19.01
CA GLU A 324 37.17 -10.32 -18.84
C GLU A 324 35.87 -10.55 -18.06
N PHE A 325 35.65 -9.77 -16.99
CA PHE A 325 34.39 -9.81 -16.25
C PHE A 325 33.21 -9.43 -17.14
N LYS A 326 33.35 -8.37 -17.95
CA LYS A 326 32.31 -7.93 -18.89
C LYS A 326 31.97 -9.01 -19.92
N GLU A 327 32.96 -9.69 -20.49
CA GLU A 327 32.72 -10.78 -21.46
C GLU A 327 31.91 -11.92 -20.82
N ARG A 328 32.28 -12.35 -19.61
CA ARG A 328 31.51 -13.36 -18.86
C ARG A 328 30.09 -12.87 -18.54
N LEU A 329 29.96 -11.61 -18.10
CA LEU A 329 28.70 -11.00 -17.72
C LEU A 329 27.70 -10.93 -18.88
N LEU A 330 28.16 -10.61 -20.09
CA LEU A 330 27.32 -10.56 -21.29
C LEU A 330 26.93 -11.96 -21.78
N LYS A 331 27.76 -12.97 -21.51
CA LYS A 331 27.48 -14.36 -21.88
C LYS A 331 26.53 -15.06 -20.91
N ASP A 332 26.73 -14.84 -19.61
CA ASP A 332 25.96 -15.46 -18.53
C ASP A 332 25.80 -14.47 -17.36
N GLY A 333 24.78 -13.61 -17.47
CA GLY A 333 24.50 -12.57 -16.50
C GLY A 333 24.20 -13.14 -15.12
N THR A 334 23.39 -14.20 -15.06
CA THR A 334 22.95 -14.83 -13.81
C THR A 334 24.12 -15.33 -12.97
N ASN A 335 24.95 -16.24 -13.51
CA ASN A 335 26.01 -16.87 -12.74
C ASN A 335 27.14 -15.87 -12.43
N THR A 336 27.47 -14.99 -13.38
CA THR A 336 28.51 -13.97 -13.19
C THR A 336 28.14 -12.99 -12.07
N ILE A 337 26.87 -12.55 -12.00
CA ILE A 337 26.40 -11.64 -10.95
C ILE A 337 26.32 -12.35 -9.60
N MET A 338 25.86 -13.60 -9.55
CA MET A 338 25.83 -14.39 -8.31
C MET A 338 27.22 -14.58 -7.71
N GLU A 339 28.21 -14.94 -8.53
CA GLU A 339 29.61 -15.06 -8.12
C GLU A 339 30.15 -13.73 -7.57
N PHE A 340 29.98 -12.65 -8.34
CA PHE A 340 30.54 -11.34 -8.01
C PHE A 340 29.96 -10.74 -6.73
N LEU A 341 28.62 -10.81 -6.57
CA LEU A 341 27.93 -10.30 -5.40
C LEU A 341 27.88 -11.30 -4.23
N LYS A 342 28.45 -12.50 -4.41
CA LYS A 342 28.43 -13.60 -3.43
C LYS A 342 27.01 -13.91 -2.95
N LEU A 343 26.08 -14.02 -3.89
CA LEU A 343 24.67 -14.31 -3.60
C LEU A 343 24.43 -15.82 -3.64
N ASP A 344 23.80 -16.36 -2.60
CA ASP A 344 23.41 -17.77 -2.55
C ASP A 344 22.32 -18.10 -3.59
N LYS A 345 21.48 -17.11 -3.92
CA LYS A 345 20.35 -17.30 -4.83
C LYS A 345 19.93 -16.00 -5.50
N ILE A 346 19.54 -16.14 -6.77
CA ILE A 346 18.89 -15.09 -7.54
C ILE A 346 17.41 -15.42 -7.77
N LYS A 347 16.55 -14.40 -7.79
CA LYS A 347 15.10 -14.57 -7.92
C LYS A 347 14.68 -14.83 -9.37
N ASN A 348 15.42 -14.27 -10.33
CA ASN A 348 15.12 -14.33 -11.76
C ASN A 348 16.43 -14.47 -12.54
N ASP A 349 16.35 -15.15 -13.68
CA ASP A 349 17.47 -15.20 -14.62
C ASP A 349 17.76 -13.80 -15.16
N LEU A 350 19.04 -13.44 -15.18
CA LEU A 350 19.51 -12.13 -15.57
C LEU A 350 20.17 -12.16 -16.93
N VAL A 351 19.74 -11.25 -17.79
CA VAL A 351 20.38 -10.95 -19.08
C VAL A 351 20.95 -9.55 -19.02
N VAL A 352 22.23 -9.41 -19.33
CA VAL A 352 22.90 -8.12 -19.37
C VAL A 352 23.06 -7.68 -20.82
N VAL A 353 22.65 -6.45 -21.12
CA VAL A 353 22.74 -5.87 -22.46
C VAL A 353 23.62 -4.62 -22.43
N GLU A 354 24.45 -4.43 -23.44
CA GLU A 354 25.42 -3.35 -23.50
C GLU A 354 24.99 -2.25 -24.46
N ASN A 355 25.06 -1.00 -24.00
CA ASN A 355 25.02 0.17 -24.88
C ASN A 355 26.38 0.39 -25.54
N THR A 356 26.37 0.57 -26.85
CA THR A 356 27.55 0.80 -27.69
C THR A 356 27.33 2.05 -28.55
N ASP A 357 28.32 2.45 -29.35
CA ASP A 357 28.16 3.60 -30.26
C ASP A 357 27.12 3.40 -31.37
N LYS A 358 26.62 2.18 -31.54
CA LYS A 358 25.63 1.83 -32.56
C LYS A 358 24.30 1.35 -31.99
N ILE A 359 24.26 0.94 -30.71
CA ILE A 359 23.08 0.33 -30.10
C ILE A 359 22.84 0.94 -28.72
N HIS A 360 21.62 1.42 -28.49
CA HIS A 360 21.12 1.82 -27.18
C HIS A 360 19.98 0.89 -26.76
N ASN A 361 20.10 0.29 -25.58
CA ASN A 361 19.10 -0.62 -25.04
C ASN A 361 18.13 0.13 -24.12
N LEU A 362 16.86 -0.23 -24.15
CA LEU A 362 15.80 0.30 -23.30
C LEU A 362 14.96 -0.84 -22.75
N ILE A 363 14.82 -0.91 -21.42
CA ILE A 363 14.08 -1.99 -20.75
C ILE A 363 12.65 -1.55 -20.44
N VAL A 364 11.68 -2.42 -20.73
CA VAL A 364 10.27 -2.22 -20.36
C VAL A 364 9.66 -3.54 -19.90
N CYS A 365 8.56 -3.47 -19.16
CA CYS A 365 7.64 -4.57 -19.00
C CYS A 365 6.25 -4.07 -19.40
N THR A 366 5.86 -4.30 -20.65
CA THR A 366 4.61 -3.72 -21.18
C THR A 366 3.37 -4.24 -20.46
N LEU A 367 3.48 -5.44 -19.88
CA LEU A 367 2.34 -6.19 -19.35
C LEU A 367 2.12 -5.99 -17.84
N CYS A 368 3.17 -5.66 -17.10
CA CYS A 368 3.08 -5.38 -15.67
C CYS A 368 4.16 -4.39 -15.22
N SER A 369 5.27 -4.90 -14.69
CA SER A 369 6.31 -4.13 -13.99
C SER A 369 7.57 -4.98 -13.68
N CYS A 370 7.78 -6.08 -14.42
CA CYS A 370 8.94 -6.96 -14.23
C CYS A 370 10.25 -6.17 -14.18
N TYR A 371 11.02 -6.35 -13.11
CA TYR A 371 12.19 -5.52 -12.81
C TYR A 371 13.27 -6.31 -12.05
N PRO A 372 14.58 -6.07 -12.25
CA PRO A 372 15.65 -6.75 -11.52
C PRO A 372 15.79 -6.21 -10.08
N ARG A 373 14.78 -6.47 -9.24
CA ARG A 373 14.64 -5.84 -7.91
C ARG A 373 15.83 -6.11 -6.97
N GLN A 374 16.44 -7.30 -7.05
CA GLN A 374 17.63 -7.62 -6.26
C GLN A 374 18.85 -6.76 -6.61
N LEU A 375 18.86 -6.08 -7.76
CA LEU A 375 19.96 -5.22 -8.18
C LEU A 375 19.62 -3.73 -8.11
N LEU A 376 18.39 -3.38 -8.51
CA LEU A 376 17.98 -1.99 -8.74
C LEU A 376 16.88 -1.50 -7.79
N GLY A 377 16.43 -2.35 -6.85
CA GLY A 377 15.37 -2.02 -5.90
C GLY A 377 13.95 -2.07 -6.50
N ILE A 378 13.02 -1.37 -5.85
CA ILE A 378 11.62 -1.29 -6.31
C ILE A 378 11.57 -0.48 -7.62
N PRO A 379 10.85 -0.94 -8.66
CA PRO A 379 10.69 -0.16 -9.88
C PRO A 379 10.04 1.20 -9.57
N PRO A 380 10.53 2.30 -10.15
CA PRO A 380 9.97 3.63 -9.92
C PRO A 380 8.55 3.77 -10.49
N GLY A 381 7.82 4.78 -10.02
CA GLY A 381 6.46 5.11 -10.46
C GLY A 381 6.29 5.16 -11.96
N TRP A 382 7.12 5.97 -12.62
CA TRP A 382 7.13 6.11 -14.08
C TRP A 382 7.29 4.77 -14.80
N TYR A 383 8.08 3.83 -14.29
CA TYR A 383 8.30 2.52 -14.94
C TYR A 383 7.03 1.66 -14.91
N LYS A 384 6.27 1.72 -13.80
CA LYS A 384 5.00 1.01 -13.62
C LYS A 384 3.83 1.71 -14.35
N SER A 385 3.99 2.99 -14.68
CA SER A 385 2.94 3.80 -15.28
C SER A 385 2.43 3.21 -16.61
N ARG A 386 1.15 3.42 -16.92
CA ARG A 386 0.60 3.06 -18.23
C ARG A 386 1.29 3.85 -19.35
N SER A 387 1.58 5.13 -19.12
CA SER A 387 2.23 6.02 -20.09
C SER A 387 3.57 5.45 -20.56
N TYR A 388 4.49 5.10 -19.64
CA TYR A 388 5.78 4.53 -20.03
C TYR A 388 5.62 3.19 -20.74
N ARG A 389 4.85 2.26 -20.17
CA ARG A 389 4.71 0.89 -20.68
C ARG A 389 4.13 0.83 -22.09
N VAL A 390 3.22 1.75 -22.43
CA VAL A 390 2.64 1.84 -23.77
C VAL A 390 3.58 2.54 -24.74
N ARG A 391 4.25 3.61 -24.30
CA ARG A 391 5.02 4.49 -25.19
C ARG A 391 6.44 4.02 -25.44
N ALA A 392 7.09 3.36 -24.49
CA ALA A 392 8.44 2.84 -24.65
C ALA A 392 8.59 1.96 -25.92
N PRO A 393 7.75 0.93 -26.17
CA PRO A 393 7.84 0.12 -27.39
C PRO A 393 7.44 0.85 -28.68
N ARG A 394 6.58 1.88 -28.58
CA ARG A 394 5.96 2.54 -29.75
C ARG A 394 6.74 3.77 -30.22
N ASN A 395 7.22 4.58 -29.28
CA ASN A 395 7.95 5.81 -29.54
C ASN A 395 9.09 6.00 -28.52
N PRO A 396 10.12 5.12 -28.55
CA PRO A 396 11.19 5.13 -27.57
C PRO A 396 11.99 6.44 -27.56
N ARG A 397 12.23 7.04 -28.74
CA ARG A 397 12.98 8.30 -28.86
C ARG A 397 12.30 9.47 -28.14
N SER A 398 10.96 9.52 -28.14
CA SER A 398 10.24 10.54 -27.38
C SER A 398 10.43 10.36 -25.88
N ILE A 399 10.35 9.12 -25.40
CA ILE A 399 10.55 8.79 -23.99
C ILE A 399 11.97 9.16 -23.57
N LEU A 400 12.98 8.71 -24.30
CA LEU A 400 14.38 9.04 -24.04
C LEU A 400 14.61 10.55 -23.96
N LYS A 401 14.00 11.33 -24.87
CA LYS A 401 14.10 12.80 -24.86
C LYS A 401 13.51 13.43 -23.60
N GLU A 402 12.42 12.90 -23.05
CA GLU A 402 11.85 13.38 -21.77
C GLU A 402 12.80 13.15 -20.59
N PHE A 403 13.58 12.07 -20.63
CA PHE A 403 14.64 11.78 -19.68
C PHE A 403 15.95 12.55 -19.96
N GLY A 404 15.98 13.40 -21.00
CA GLY A 404 17.17 14.18 -21.39
C GLY A 404 18.13 13.45 -22.34
N THR A 405 17.82 12.20 -22.70
CA THR A 405 18.64 11.40 -23.62
C THR A 405 18.27 11.68 -25.06
N ILE A 406 19.15 12.36 -25.80
CA ILE A 406 18.96 12.64 -27.22
C ILE A 406 19.94 11.76 -28.02
N LEU A 407 19.41 10.71 -28.64
CA LEU A 407 20.20 9.80 -29.45
C LEU A 407 20.29 10.26 -30.91
N PRO A 408 21.43 10.06 -31.60
CA PRO A 408 21.53 10.23 -33.05
C PRO A 408 20.45 9.46 -33.82
N ASN A 409 20.03 9.97 -34.97
CA ASN A 409 18.94 9.36 -35.76
C ASN A 409 19.30 7.95 -36.28
N ASP A 410 20.57 7.69 -36.53
CA ASP A 410 21.12 6.42 -37.01
C ASP A 410 21.44 5.42 -35.89
N MET A 411 21.47 5.85 -34.62
CA MET A 411 21.61 4.96 -33.46
C MET A 411 20.47 3.93 -33.42
N LYS A 412 20.79 2.64 -33.40
CA LYS A 412 19.77 1.58 -33.22
C LYS A 412 19.28 1.61 -31.78
N ILE A 413 17.96 1.60 -31.58
CA ILE A 413 17.36 1.36 -30.26
C ILE A 413 16.90 -0.10 -30.18
N GLN A 414 17.37 -0.82 -29.17
CA GLN A 414 16.95 -2.18 -28.87
C GLN A 414 16.07 -2.16 -27.62
N ILE A 415 14.79 -2.49 -27.80
CA ILE A 415 13.85 -2.56 -26.68
C ILE A 415 13.83 -4.00 -26.17
N CYS A 416 14.00 -4.16 -24.86
CA CYS A 416 13.89 -5.45 -24.19
C CYS A 416 12.61 -5.43 -23.35
N ASP A 417 11.56 -6.06 -23.86
CA ASP A 417 10.29 -6.21 -23.15
C ASP A 417 10.31 -7.49 -22.31
N SER A 418 10.34 -7.32 -20.98
CA SER A 418 10.45 -8.39 -19.98
C SER A 418 9.10 -9.08 -19.72
N THR A 419 8.64 -9.84 -20.71
CA THR A 419 7.32 -10.49 -20.71
C THR A 419 7.28 -11.85 -20.02
N ALA A 420 8.43 -12.45 -19.74
CA ALA A 420 8.60 -13.77 -19.14
C ALA A 420 9.54 -13.73 -17.91
N ASP A 421 10.36 -14.77 -17.72
CA ASP A 421 11.16 -14.95 -16.50
C ASP A 421 12.47 -14.17 -16.47
N LEU A 422 12.95 -13.71 -17.63
CA LEU A 422 14.19 -12.94 -17.74
C LEU A 422 14.03 -11.53 -17.18
N ARG A 423 15.07 -11.04 -16.51
CA ARG A 423 15.21 -9.63 -16.11
C ARG A 423 16.47 -9.05 -16.73
N TYR A 424 16.36 -7.82 -17.20
CA TYR A 424 17.42 -7.18 -17.96
C TYR A 424 18.13 -6.12 -17.12
N LEU A 425 19.44 -6.02 -17.30
CA LEU A 425 20.28 -4.93 -16.79
C LEU A 425 21.02 -4.31 -17.98
N VAL A 426 20.97 -2.98 -18.12
CA VAL A 426 21.76 -2.27 -19.13
C VAL A 426 23.13 -1.93 -18.53
N ILE A 427 24.20 -2.23 -19.27
CA ILE A 427 25.51 -1.60 -19.08
C ILE A 427 25.52 -0.34 -19.95
N PRO A 428 25.39 0.87 -19.35
CA PRO A 428 25.51 2.10 -20.09
C PRO A 428 26.94 2.28 -20.62
N ARG A 429 27.10 3.17 -21.60
CA ARG A 429 28.42 3.54 -22.11
C ARG A 429 29.21 4.22 -21.00
N ARG A 430 30.50 3.89 -20.90
CA ARG A 430 31.41 4.65 -20.04
C ARG A 430 31.60 6.03 -20.67
N PRO A 431 31.34 7.14 -19.95
CA PRO A 431 31.55 8.47 -20.51
C PRO A 431 33.01 8.72 -20.84
N GLU A 432 33.26 9.48 -21.91
CA GLU A 432 34.60 9.98 -22.24
C GLU A 432 35.18 10.81 -21.08
N ASN A 433 36.51 10.90 -21.01
CA ASN A 433 37.24 11.64 -19.96
C ASN A 433 37.11 11.04 -18.56
N THR A 434 36.69 9.78 -18.45
CA THR A 434 36.63 9.04 -17.18
C THR A 434 37.73 7.99 -17.03
N GLU A 435 38.70 7.92 -17.95
CA GLU A 435 39.70 6.85 -18.04
C GLU A 435 40.51 6.67 -16.75
N ASN A 436 40.84 7.80 -16.10
CA ASN A 436 41.64 7.85 -14.86
C ASN A 436 40.79 7.99 -13.59
N TRP A 437 39.46 7.86 -13.68
CA TRP A 437 38.59 7.99 -12.52
C TRP A 437 38.75 6.82 -11.55
N SER A 438 38.63 7.10 -10.26
CA SER A 438 38.54 6.07 -9.23
C SER A 438 37.21 5.31 -9.34
N ARG A 439 37.14 4.15 -8.69
CA ARG A 439 35.90 3.35 -8.64
C ARG A 439 34.75 4.16 -8.03
N GLU A 440 35.02 4.93 -6.99
CA GLU A 440 34.04 5.76 -6.28
C GLU A 440 33.51 6.87 -7.20
N GLN A 441 34.37 7.49 -8.00
CA GLN A 441 33.98 8.48 -8.99
C GLN A 441 33.12 7.86 -10.10
N LEU A 442 33.46 6.65 -10.56
CA LEU A 442 32.64 5.94 -11.54
C LEU A 442 31.29 5.49 -10.98
N LEU A 443 31.23 5.10 -9.69
CA LEU A 443 29.97 4.73 -9.04
C LEU A 443 29.01 5.91 -8.92
N SER A 444 29.51 7.13 -8.67
CA SER A 444 28.66 8.31 -8.46
C SER A 444 27.88 8.74 -9.71
N ILE A 445 28.31 8.33 -10.90
CA ILE A 445 27.66 8.67 -12.18
C ILE A 445 26.73 7.57 -12.70
N VAL A 446 26.80 6.35 -12.15
CA VAL A 446 25.90 5.25 -12.56
C VAL A 446 24.60 5.37 -11.81
N THR A 447 23.50 5.56 -12.54
CA THR A 447 22.17 5.73 -11.97
C THR A 447 21.28 4.53 -12.26
N ARG A 448 20.21 4.37 -11.48
CA ARG A 448 19.13 3.42 -11.78
C ARG A 448 18.63 3.61 -13.23
N ASP A 449 18.44 4.86 -13.62
CA ASP A 449 17.82 5.23 -14.89
C ASP A 449 18.74 4.91 -16.08
N SER A 450 20.07 4.99 -15.91
CA SER A 450 21.01 4.51 -16.94
C SER A 450 21.07 2.99 -17.04
N MET A 451 20.85 2.28 -15.93
CA MET A 451 20.76 0.81 -15.91
C MET A 451 19.43 0.25 -16.43
N VAL A 452 18.39 1.08 -16.54
CA VAL A 452 17.15 0.78 -17.26
C VAL A 452 17.25 1.21 -18.74
N GLY A 453 18.18 2.11 -19.05
CA GLY A 453 18.42 2.62 -20.40
C GLY A 453 17.53 3.80 -20.80
N VAL A 454 16.87 4.47 -19.85
CA VAL A 454 16.12 5.72 -20.14
C VAL A 454 17.03 6.95 -20.16
N CYS A 455 18.12 6.90 -19.39
CA CYS A 455 19.15 7.93 -19.34
C CYS A 455 20.47 7.43 -19.96
N ASP A 456 21.14 8.26 -20.74
CA ASP A 456 22.59 8.09 -20.94
C ASP A 456 23.36 8.78 -19.81
N ILE A 457 24.61 8.41 -19.60
CA ILE A 457 25.46 9.06 -18.58
C ILE A 457 26.20 10.21 -19.25
N THR A 458 25.83 11.44 -18.90
CA THR A 458 26.49 12.67 -19.35
C THR A 458 27.14 13.38 -18.16
N LEU A 459 28.40 13.80 -18.32
CA LEU A 459 29.17 14.52 -17.30
C LEU A 459 28.88 16.01 -17.24
#